data_AF-A0A2K9ETP3-F1
#
_entry.id   AF-A0A2K9ETP3-F1
#
_cell.length_a   1.000
_cell.length_b   1.000
_cell.length_c   1.000
_cell.angle_alpha   90.00
_cell.angle_beta   90.00
_cell.angle_gamma   90.00
#
_symmetry.space_group_name_H-M   'P 1'
#
loop_
_entity.id
_entity.type
_entity.pdbx_description
1 polymer ?
#
loop_
_entity_poly.entity_id
_entity_poly.type
_entity_poly.pdbx_seq_one_letter_code
_entity_poly.pdbx_strand_id
1 'polypeptide(L)'
;MTQPPVHKECAEEAVRDCPHLGDVYSAALVERTSSWGVAGLIYHPQTLEPMPGQQKDGLTLVPYTSPAARLRWTLAAQEVITVHRCTRVRLDELPTESEAAGVRGLEPGTGAARCP
;
A
#
# COMPACT_ATOMS: atom_id res chain seq x y z
N MET A 1 -12.68 -6.45 -2.12
CA MET A 1 -11.30 -5.91 -2.16
C MET A 1 -10.51 -6.70 -1.14
N THR A 2 -9.50 -7.47 -1.56
CA THR A 2 -8.68 -8.31 -0.66
C THR A 2 -7.33 -7.64 -0.46
N GLN A 3 -7.25 -6.70 0.48
CA GLN A 3 -5.98 -6.12 0.90
C GLN A 3 -5.56 -6.82 2.20
N PRO A 4 -4.30 -7.29 2.32
CA PRO A 4 -3.85 -7.90 3.55
C PRO A 4 -3.88 -6.86 4.69
N PRO A 5 -4.22 -7.29 5.92
CA PRO A 5 -4.13 -6.42 7.09
C PRO A 5 -2.67 -5.98 7.29
N VAL A 6 -2.48 -4.69 7.52
CA VAL A 6 -1.16 -4.07 7.67
C VAL A 6 -0.76 -3.85 9.13
N HIS A 7 -1.75 -3.78 10.03
CA HIS A 7 -1.56 -3.70 11.48
C HIS A 7 -1.71 -5.09 12.10
N LYS A 8 -0.98 -5.34 13.19
CA LYS A 8 -0.99 -6.65 13.87
C LYS A 8 -2.39 -6.99 14.36
N GLU A 9 -3.07 -6.04 14.98
CA GLU A 9 -4.40 -6.18 15.56
C GLU A 9 -5.45 -6.48 14.48
N CYS A 10 -5.36 -5.80 13.32
CA CYS A 10 -6.19 -6.10 12.16
C CYS A 10 -5.93 -7.50 11.59
N ALA A 11 -4.68 -7.98 11.67
CA ALA A 11 -4.34 -9.34 11.23
C ALA A 11 -4.89 -10.40 12.19
N GLU A 12 -4.83 -10.15 13.49
CA GLU A 12 -5.45 -11.00 14.51
C GLU A 12 -6.98 -11.04 14.36
N GLU A 13 -7.60 -9.89 14.09
CA GLU A 13 -9.04 -9.81 13.80
C GLU A 13 -9.43 -10.58 12.54
N ALA A 14 -8.70 -10.41 11.45
CA ALA A 14 -8.95 -11.16 10.23
C ALA A 14 -8.85 -12.68 10.45
N VAL A 15 -7.86 -13.16 11.20
CA VAL A 15 -7.71 -14.59 11.53
C VAL A 15 -8.83 -15.08 12.44
N ARG A 16 -9.26 -14.26 13.41
CA ARG A 16 -10.39 -14.59 14.30
C ARG A 16 -11.70 -14.75 13.52
N ASP A 17 -11.99 -13.81 12.63
CA ASP A 17 -13.24 -13.77 11.88
C ASP A 17 -13.25 -14.77 10.71
N CYS A 18 -12.06 -15.07 10.18
CA CYS A 18 -11.85 -16.05 9.12
C CYS A 18 -10.79 -17.09 9.55
N PRO A 19 -11.15 -18.12 10.34
CA PRO A 19 -10.18 -19.09 10.89
C PRO A 19 -9.34 -19.83 9.84
N HIS A 20 -9.88 -20.02 8.63
CA HIS A 20 -9.15 -20.63 7.51
C HIS A 20 -7.94 -19.81 7.05
N LEU A 21 -7.81 -18.55 7.48
CA LEU A 21 -6.62 -17.73 7.25
C LEU A 21 -5.46 -18.10 8.18
N GLY A 22 -5.69 -18.78 9.31
CA GLY A 22 -4.64 -19.13 10.27
C GLY A 22 -3.63 -20.16 9.77
N ASP A 23 -4.06 -21.06 8.88
CA ASP A 23 -3.26 -22.21 8.43
C ASP A 23 -2.44 -21.94 7.15
N VAL A 24 -2.83 -20.91 6.39
CA VAL A 24 -2.38 -20.72 4.99
C VAL A 24 -1.62 -19.40 4.78
N TYR A 25 -1.66 -18.48 5.74
CA TYR A 25 -1.10 -17.14 5.56
C TYR A 25 0.24 -16.98 6.27
N SER A 26 1.08 -16.10 5.72
CA SER A 26 2.38 -15.76 6.27
C SER A 26 2.43 -14.24 6.46
N ALA A 27 2.73 -13.79 7.67
CA ALA A 27 3.03 -12.39 7.89
C ALA A 27 4.41 -12.06 7.29
N ALA A 28 4.58 -10.83 6.81
CA ALA A 28 5.84 -10.34 6.30
C ALA A 28 6.19 -9.02 6.97
N LEU A 29 7.35 -8.98 7.62
CA LEU A 29 7.96 -7.75 8.09
C LEU A 29 8.58 -7.03 6.89
N VAL A 30 8.17 -5.78 6.67
CA VAL A 30 8.64 -4.95 5.54
C VAL A 30 9.53 -3.85 6.07
N GLU A 31 10.80 -3.83 5.65
CA GLU A 31 11.74 -2.78 6.08
C GLU A 31 11.48 -1.44 5.38
N ARG A 32 11.03 -1.47 4.12
CA ARG A 32 10.81 -0.24 3.34
C ARG A 32 9.63 -0.37 2.40
N THR A 33 8.80 0.68 2.39
CA THR A 33 7.74 0.88 1.40
C THR A 33 8.07 2.07 0.51
N SER A 34 7.63 2.03 -0.74
CA SER A 34 7.71 3.16 -1.66
C SER A 34 6.44 3.24 -2.49
N SER A 35 5.85 4.42 -2.64
CA SER A 35 4.74 4.62 -3.56
C SER A 35 5.16 4.24 -4.98
N TRP A 36 4.32 3.46 -5.66
CA TRP A 36 4.59 2.97 -7.00
C TRP A 36 3.65 3.62 -8.03
N GLY A 37 2.37 3.72 -7.69
CA GLY A 37 1.34 4.21 -8.61
C GLY A 37 -0.05 3.96 -8.06
N VAL A 38 -1.01 3.77 -8.96
CA VAL A 38 -2.41 3.48 -8.61
C VAL A 38 -2.94 2.30 -9.40
N ALA A 39 -3.91 1.59 -8.82
CA ALA A 39 -4.85 0.78 -9.58
C ALA A 39 -6.06 1.67 -9.90
N GLY A 40 -6.39 1.83 -11.18
CA GLY A 40 -7.44 2.76 -11.60
C GLY A 40 -8.08 2.41 -12.94
N LEU A 41 -9.17 3.07 -13.25
CA LEU A 41 -9.88 2.96 -14.51
C LEU A 41 -9.35 4.03 -15.48
N ILE A 42 -8.88 3.61 -16.65
CA ILE A 42 -8.40 4.54 -17.68
C ILE A 42 -9.58 4.95 -18.55
N TYR A 43 -9.66 6.23 -18.88
CA TYR A 43 -10.66 6.78 -19.78
C TYR A 43 -10.05 7.15 -21.12
N HIS A 44 -10.79 6.89 -22.20
CA HIS A 44 -10.37 7.33 -23.52
C HIS A 44 -10.49 8.87 -23.63
N PRO A 45 -9.46 9.61 -24.09
CA PRO A 45 -9.44 11.09 -24.02
C PRO A 45 -10.56 11.77 -24.80
N GLN A 46 -11.03 11.15 -25.89
CA GLN A 46 -11.97 11.75 -26.84
C GLN A 46 -13.40 11.29 -26.59
N THR A 47 -13.58 10.01 -26.25
CA THR A 47 -14.92 9.43 -26.09
C THR A 47 -15.38 9.41 -24.64
N LEU A 48 -14.45 9.61 -23.68
CA LEU A 48 -14.69 9.47 -22.25
C LEU A 48 -15.27 8.09 -21.87
N GLU A 49 -15.08 7.11 -22.73
CA GLU A 49 -15.47 5.74 -22.44
C GLU A 49 -14.42 5.10 -21.53
N PRO A 50 -14.86 4.34 -20.51
CA PRO A 50 -13.94 3.59 -19.69
C PRO A 50 -13.25 2.50 -20.52
N MET A 51 -11.97 2.30 -20.27
CA MET A 51 -11.15 1.26 -20.88
C MET A 51 -10.76 0.26 -19.79
N PRO A 52 -11.53 -0.83 -19.60
CA PRO A 52 -11.26 -1.81 -18.55
C PRO A 52 -9.88 -2.45 -18.72
N GLY A 53 -9.18 -2.59 -17.59
CA GLY A 53 -7.93 -3.34 -17.51
C GLY A 53 -8.16 -4.85 -17.60
N GLN A 54 -7.06 -5.59 -17.63
CA GLN A 54 -7.07 -7.07 -17.72
C GLN A 54 -7.23 -7.75 -16.35
N GLN A 55 -7.25 -7.00 -15.25
CA GLN A 55 -7.44 -7.56 -13.92
C GLN A 55 -8.91 -7.90 -13.68
N LYS A 56 -9.18 -8.80 -12.72
CA LYS A 56 -10.55 -9.28 -12.43
C LYS A 56 -11.50 -8.17 -11.99
N ASP A 57 -10.97 -7.11 -11.39
CA ASP A 57 -11.71 -5.92 -10.97
C ASP A 57 -11.84 -4.85 -12.08
N GLY A 58 -11.30 -5.13 -13.28
CA GLY A 58 -11.29 -4.21 -14.41
C GLY A 58 -10.34 -3.01 -14.22
N LEU A 59 -9.52 -2.99 -13.16
CA LEU A 59 -8.56 -1.92 -12.92
C LEU A 59 -7.27 -2.15 -13.71
N THR A 60 -6.60 -1.05 -14.03
CA THR A 60 -5.26 -1.04 -14.61
C THR A 60 -4.27 -0.50 -13.60
N LEU A 61 -3.14 -1.20 -13.43
CA LEU A 61 -2.01 -0.69 -12.66
C LEU A 61 -1.27 0.38 -13.48
N VAL A 62 -1.21 1.59 -12.94
CA VAL A 62 -0.59 2.75 -13.58
C VAL A 62 0.53 3.28 -12.67
N PRO A 63 1.81 3.05 -13.03
CA PRO A 63 2.93 3.61 -12.28
C PRO A 63 2.93 5.14 -12.35
N TYR A 64 3.37 5.81 -11.29
CA TYR A 64 3.54 7.28 -11.30
C TYR A 64 4.59 7.77 -12.30
N THR A 65 5.47 6.90 -12.76
CA THR A 65 6.44 7.18 -13.84
C THR A 65 5.81 7.11 -15.24
N SER A 66 4.52 6.81 -15.35
CA SER A 66 3.81 6.79 -16.64
C SER A 66 3.78 8.18 -17.29
N PRO A 67 3.69 8.27 -18.63
CA PRO A 67 3.52 9.54 -19.30
C PRO A 67 2.33 10.34 -18.75
N ALA A 68 2.49 11.66 -18.62
CA ALA A 68 1.46 12.55 -18.06
C ALA A 68 0.11 12.44 -18.79
N ALA A 69 0.11 12.12 -20.10
CA ALA A 69 -1.11 11.83 -20.84
C ALA A 69 -1.89 10.67 -20.20
N ARG A 70 -1.23 9.58 -19.82
CA ARG A 70 -1.88 8.43 -19.19
C ARG A 70 -2.38 8.75 -17.78
N LEU A 71 -1.58 9.46 -16.99
CA LEU A 71 -1.95 9.83 -15.61
C LEU A 71 -3.21 10.71 -15.57
N ARG A 72 -3.31 11.70 -16.46
CA ARG A 72 -4.46 12.62 -16.55
C ARG A 72 -5.79 11.94 -16.83
N TRP A 73 -5.75 10.79 -17.51
CA TRP A 73 -6.94 10.03 -17.90
C TRP A 73 -7.18 8.80 -17.02
N THR A 74 -6.52 8.71 -15.87
CA THR A 74 -6.71 7.61 -14.92
C THR A 74 -7.54 8.09 -13.74
N LEU A 75 -8.71 7.49 -13.53
CA LEU A 75 -9.45 7.62 -12.28
C LEU A 75 -8.86 6.61 -11.28
N ALA A 76 -8.11 7.11 -10.30
CA ALA A 76 -7.51 6.28 -9.27
C ALA A 76 -8.58 5.68 -8.34
N ALA A 77 -8.51 4.37 -8.11
CA ALA A 77 -9.37 3.67 -7.17
C ALA A 77 -8.61 3.24 -5.92
N GLN A 78 -7.35 2.81 -6.06
CA GLN A 78 -6.49 2.35 -4.97
C GLN A 78 -5.05 2.79 -5.20
N GLU A 79 -4.34 3.21 -4.14
CA GLU A 79 -2.89 3.40 -4.21
C GLU A 79 -2.18 2.04 -4.23
N VAL A 80 -1.12 1.95 -5.03
CA VAL A 80 -0.27 0.79 -5.13
C VAL A 80 1.12 1.18 -4.64
N ILE A 81 1.61 0.46 -3.64
CA ILE A 81 2.95 0.60 -3.09
C ILE A 81 3.81 -0.60 -3.48
N THR A 82 5.11 -0.39 -3.56
CA THR A 82 6.10 -1.47 -3.58
C THR A 82 6.65 -1.67 -2.19
N VAL A 83 6.67 -2.92 -1.74
CA VAL A 83 7.32 -3.35 -0.50
C VAL A 83 8.68 -3.96 -0.83
N HIS A 84 9.70 -3.60 -0.06
CA HIS A 84 11.07 -4.05 -0.26
C HIS A 84 11.61 -4.73 0.99
N ARG A 85 12.52 -5.70 0.80
CA ARG A 85 13.19 -6.42 1.90
C ARG A 85 12.17 -7.03 2.87
N CYS A 86 11.31 -7.88 2.31
CA CYS A 86 10.27 -8.57 3.06
C CYS A 86 10.84 -9.81 3.74
N THR A 87 10.70 -9.90 5.06
CA THR A 87 11.09 -11.06 5.86
C THR A 87 9.83 -11.76 6.34
N ARG A 88 9.73 -13.07 6.10
CA ARG A 88 8.62 -13.87 6.62
C ARG A 88 8.71 -13.96 8.14
N VAL A 89 7.60 -13.74 8.83
CA VAL A 89 7.48 -13.80 10.30
C VAL A 89 6.21 -14.51 10.69
N ARG A 90 6.15 -14.97 11.94
CA ARG A 90 4.90 -15.43 12.54
C ARG A 90 4.16 -14.25 13.17
N LEU A 91 2.83 -14.31 13.23
CA LEU A 91 2.01 -13.19 13.73
C LEU A 91 2.24 -12.93 15.24
N ASP A 92 2.47 -14.00 16.00
CA ASP A 92 2.79 -13.98 17.43
C ASP A 92 4.18 -13.42 17.75
N GLU A 93 5.09 -13.39 16.77
CA GLU A 93 6.43 -12.82 16.89
C GLU A 93 6.47 -11.30 16.63
N LEU A 94 5.38 -10.70 16.13
CA LEU A 94 5.33 -9.27 15.84
C LEU A 94 5.21 -8.43 17.12
N PRO A 95 5.99 -7.35 17.26
CA PRO A 95 5.82 -6.41 18.36
C PRO A 95 4.47 -5.71 18.26
N THR A 96 3.92 -5.32 19.40
CA THR A 96 2.66 -4.57 19.47
C THR A 96 2.88 -3.14 18.94
N GLU A 97 1.86 -2.46 18.41
CA GLU A 97 2.03 -1.11 17.82
C GLU A 97 2.69 -0.10 18.77
N SER A 98 2.41 -0.23 20.08
CA SER A 98 3.03 0.58 21.14
C SER A 98 4.56 0.44 21.22
N GLU A 99 5.13 -0.68 20.77
CA GLU A 99 6.57 -0.97 20.83
C GLU A 99 7.27 -0.53 19.53
N ALA A 100 6.57 -0.59 18.39
CA ALA A 100 7.09 -0.19 17.09
C ALA A 100 7.20 1.34 16.92
N ALA A 101 6.32 2.11 17.56
CA ALA A 101 6.33 3.58 17.51
C ALA A 101 7.57 4.21 18.19
N GLY A 102 8.23 3.49 19.11
CA GLY A 102 9.39 3.96 19.87
C GLY A 102 10.68 4.17 19.06
N VAL A 103 10.73 3.72 17.80
CA VAL A 103 11.92 3.82 16.93
C VAL A 103 11.93 5.09 16.05
N ARG A 104 10.84 5.87 16.03
CA ARG A 104 10.73 7.13 15.24
C ARG A 104 11.16 8.40 16.00
N GLY A 105 11.98 8.28 17.03
CA GLY A 105 12.61 9.42 17.71
C GLY A 105 13.98 9.74 17.13
N LEU A 106 14.06 10.44 15.99
CA LEU A 106 15.26 11.17 15.58
C LEU A 106 14.91 12.66 15.42
N GLU A 107 15.12 13.37 16.53
CA GLU A 107 15.27 14.82 16.77
C GLU A 107 14.92 15.82 15.63
N PRO A 108 14.05 16.84 15.89
CA PRO A 108 13.96 18.00 15.01
C PRO A 108 15.22 18.86 15.13
N GLY A 109 16.05 18.84 14.10
CA GLY A 109 17.18 19.75 13.95
C GLY A 109 16.71 21.20 13.91
N THR A 110 17.08 21.97 14.93
CA THR A 110 16.96 23.44 14.99
C THR A 110 17.72 24.07 13.82
N GLY A 111 17.00 24.43 12.76
CA GLY A 111 17.52 25.20 11.63
C GLY A 111 16.65 26.44 11.42
N ALA A 112 17.04 27.55 12.04
CA ALA A 112 16.45 28.85 11.74
C ALA A 112 16.77 29.25 10.30
N ALA A 113 15.78 29.26 9.42
CA ALA A 113 15.85 29.91 8.12
C ALA A 113 14.76 31.00 8.07
N ARG A 114 15.21 32.26 8.12
CA ARG A 114 14.40 33.42 7.73
C ARG A 114 14.25 33.42 6.22
N CYS A 115 13.03 33.50 5.70
CA CYS A 115 12.78 33.89 4.31
C CYS A 115 12.84 35.41 4.14
N PRO A 116 13.29 35.92 2.97
CA PRO A 116 13.26 37.34 2.62
C PRO A 116 11.84 37.85 2.40
#